data_AF-A0A938SP87-F1
#
_entry.id   AF-A0A938SP87-F1
#
_cell.length_a   1.000
_cell.length_b   1.000
_cell.length_c   1.000
_cell.angle_alpha   90.00
_cell.angle_beta   90.00
_cell.angle_gamma   90.00
#
_symmetry.space_group_name_H-M   'P 1'
#
loop_
_entity.id
_entity.type
_entity.pdbx_description
1 polymer ?
#
loop_
_entity_poly.entity_id
_entity_poly.type
_entity_poly.pdbx_seq_one_letter_code
_entity_poly.pdbx_strand_id
1 'polypeptide(L)'
;MDIQRLRNLTTRRLHTEMGHIYEDLGTITGERGLMTHMLPRVLESVTPWLREHVIDNRFWDGKYDTTHVGEIELPESTEDDRKAMFERYKALPNPLEGKNVIVAVVGDETGEDNGETDLPTSP
;
A
#
# COMPACT_ATOMS: atom_id res chain seq x y z
N MET A 1 4.97 13.81 8.38
CA MET A 1 3.69 13.13 8.08
C MET A 1 2.61 13.73 8.98
N ASP A 2 1.41 14.00 8.45
CA ASP A 2 0.29 14.46 9.28
C ASP A 2 -0.12 13.39 10.31
N ILE A 3 -0.42 13.81 11.54
CA ILE A 3 -0.75 12.88 12.63
C ILE A 3 -2.05 12.11 12.35
N GLN A 4 -3.07 12.73 11.74
CA GLN A 4 -4.31 12.03 11.41
C GLN A 4 -4.09 10.94 10.36
N ARG A 5 -3.19 11.21 9.38
CA ARG A 5 -2.76 10.21 8.40
C ARG A 5 -2.13 8.99 9.06
N LEU A 6 -1.15 9.18 9.95
CA LEU A 6 -0.52 8.06 10.67
C LEU A 6 -1.53 7.28 11.52
N ARG A 7 -2.50 7.98 12.11
CA ARG A 7 -3.58 7.36 12.88
C ARG A 7 -4.49 6.46 12.05
N ASN A 8 -4.58 6.65 10.73
CA ASN A 8 -5.26 5.70 9.87
C ASN A 8 -4.65 4.30 10.00
N LEU A 9 -3.32 4.24 10.03
CA LEU A 9 -2.56 3.00 10.06
C LEU A 9 -2.57 2.38 11.47
N THR A 10 -2.31 3.17 12.50
CA THR A 10 -2.12 2.65 13.87
C THR A 10 -3.43 2.26 14.54
N THR A 11 -4.54 2.97 14.27
CA THR A 11 -5.85 2.69 14.89
C THR A 11 -6.76 1.80 14.04
N ARG A 12 -6.40 1.58 12.76
CA ARG A 12 -7.21 0.89 11.74
C ARG A 12 -8.58 1.53 11.51
N ARG A 13 -8.67 2.85 11.67
CA ARG A 13 -9.87 3.65 11.44
C ARG A 13 -9.54 4.78 10.50
N LEU A 14 -10.49 5.14 9.64
CA LEU A 14 -10.31 6.26 8.74
C LEU A 14 -10.51 7.59 9.49
N HIS A 15 -9.44 8.36 9.67
CA HIS A 15 -9.41 9.71 10.23
C HIS A 15 -9.29 10.79 9.16
N THR A 16 -8.80 10.43 7.97
CA THR A 16 -8.66 11.32 6.81
C THR A 16 -9.32 10.70 5.57
N GLU A 17 -8.61 10.61 4.45
CA GLU A 17 -9.07 10.01 3.21
C GLU A 17 -8.42 8.65 2.95
N MET A 18 -9.10 7.80 2.17
CA MET A 18 -8.62 6.46 1.86
C MET A 18 -7.31 6.49 1.06
N GLY A 19 -7.13 7.50 0.20
CA GLY A 19 -5.92 7.70 -0.61
C GLY A 19 -4.64 7.76 0.23
N HIS A 20 -4.68 8.46 1.37
CA HIS A 20 -3.55 8.57 2.28
C HIS A 20 -3.05 7.21 2.77
N ILE A 21 -3.94 6.22 2.98
CA ILE A 21 -3.53 4.88 3.40
C ILE A 21 -2.67 4.20 2.33
N TYR A 22 -3.03 4.36 1.05
CA TYR A 22 -2.24 3.80 -0.06
C TYR A 22 -0.88 4.49 -0.18
N GLU A 23 -0.87 5.82 -0.11
CA GLU A 23 0.34 6.63 -0.17
C GLU A 23 1.29 6.27 0.98
N ASP A 24 0.80 6.31 2.22
CA ASP A 24 1.62 6.11 3.41
C ASP A 24 2.16 4.68 3.48
N LEU A 25 1.33 3.68 3.17
CA LEU A 25 1.81 2.30 3.10
C LEU A 25 2.82 2.11 1.96
N GLY A 26 2.59 2.70 0.79
CA GLY A 26 3.54 2.63 -0.32
C GLY A 26 4.88 3.30 0.01
N THR A 27 4.86 4.44 0.72
CA THR A 27 6.08 5.10 1.21
C THR A 27 6.80 4.23 2.24
N ILE A 28 6.09 3.63 3.20
CA ILE A 28 6.69 2.81 4.26
C ILE A 28 7.26 1.50 3.70
N THR A 29 6.57 0.83 2.77
CA THR A 29 7.04 -0.46 2.23
C THR A 29 7.98 -0.30 1.03
N GLY A 30 7.98 0.86 0.38
CA GLY A 30 8.62 1.08 -0.91
C GLY A 30 7.85 0.52 -2.11
N GLU A 31 6.64 -0.03 -1.88
CA GLU A 31 5.83 -0.67 -2.92
C GLU A 31 4.90 0.32 -3.63
N ARG A 32 4.70 0.10 -4.92
CA ARG A 32 3.71 0.83 -5.73
C ARG A 32 2.59 -0.10 -6.15
N GLY A 33 1.39 0.44 -6.38
CA GLY A 33 0.27 -0.34 -6.89
C GLY A 33 -0.40 -1.25 -5.84
N LEU A 34 -0.33 -0.88 -4.56
CA LEU A 34 -1.10 -1.58 -3.51
C LEU A 34 -2.59 -1.57 -3.85
N MET A 35 -3.21 -2.74 -3.87
CA MET A 35 -4.64 -2.89 -4.10
C MET A 35 -5.41 -3.00 -2.78
N THR A 36 -6.68 -2.59 -2.76
CA THR A 36 -7.54 -2.57 -1.55
C THR A 36 -7.52 -3.88 -0.77
N HIS A 37 -7.54 -5.02 -1.47
CA HIS A 37 -7.56 -6.35 -0.85
C HIS A 37 -6.23 -6.74 -0.19
N MET A 38 -5.14 -6.07 -0.54
CA MET A 38 -3.82 -6.26 0.08
C MET A 38 -3.69 -5.46 1.38
N LEU A 39 -4.38 -4.31 1.49
CA LEU A 39 -4.18 -3.35 2.57
C LEU A 39 -4.27 -3.95 3.98
N PRO A 40 -5.24 -4.83 4.32
CA PRO A 40 -5.28 -5.41 5.66
C PRO A 40 -4.00 -6.17 5.99
N ARG A 41 -3.48 -6.97 5.05
CA ARG A 41 -2.27 -7.77 5.25
C ARG A 41 -1.00 -6.92 5.26
N VAL A 42 -0.94 -5.91 4.40
CA VAL A 42 0.17 -4.95 4.40
C VAL A 42 0.20 -4.20 5.74
N LEU A 43 -0.96 -3.78 6.25
CA LEU A 43 -1.04 -3.08 7.52
C LEU A 43 -0.56 -3.95 8.69
N GLU A 44 -0.96 -5.23 8.73
CA GLU A 44 -0.43 -6.18 9.73
C GLU A 44 1.10 -6.32 9.62
N SER A 45 1.64 -6.40 8.40
CA SER A 45 3.07 -6.64 8.22
C SER A 45 3.96 -5.45 8.62
N VAL A 46 3.47 -4.22 8.43
CA VAL A 46 4.15 -2.98 8.86
C VAL A 46 3.94 -2.66 10.33
N THR A 47 2.89 -3.18 10.97
CA THR A 47 2.52 -2.85 12.37
C THR A 47 3.70 -2.99 13.35
N PRO A 48 4.53 -4.05 13.33
CA PRO A 48 5.64 -4.16 14.28
C PRO A 48 6.69 -3.05 14.10
N TRP A 49 7.01 -2.69 12.85
CA TRP A 49 7.94 -1.59 12.56
C TRP A 49 7.36 -0.24 13.01
N LEU A 50 6.06 -0.01 12.80
CA LEU A 50 5.38 1.17 13.33
C LEU A 50 5.44 1.23 14.86
N ARG A 51 5.34 0.09 15.57
CA ARG A 51 5.43 0.05 17.04
C ARG A 51 6.82 0.38 17.57
N GLU A 52 7.87 0.13 16.80
CA GLU A 52 9.24 0.47 17.18
C GLU A 52 9.51 1.97 17.03
N HIS A 53 8.83 2.65 16.11
CA HIS A 53 9.08 4.06 15.79
C HIS A 53 8.01 5.02 16.33
N VAL A 54 6.79 4.54 16.56
CA VAL A 54 5.65 5.32 17.05
C VAL A 54 5.35 4.90 18.49
N ILE A 55 6.11 5.49 19.43
CA ILE A 55 6.06 5.13 20.85
C ILE A 55 4.87 5.75 21.59
N ASP A 56 4.36 6.89 21.12
CA ASP A 56 3.24 7.56 21.78
C ASP A 56 1.95 6.72 21.69
N ASN A 57 1.47 6.26 22.86
CA ASN A 57 0.28 5.44 23.00
C ASN A 57 -0.99 6.10 22.44
N ARG A 58 -1.03 7.45 22.31
CA ARG A 58 -2.16 8.16 21.70
C ARG A 58 -2.38 7.76 20.23
N PHE A 59 -1.35 7.29 19.52
CA PHE A 59 -1.50 6.74 18.18
C PHE A 59 -2.21 5.37 18.17
N TRP A 60 -2.11 4.59 19.23
CA TRP A 60 -2.60 3.21 19.26
C TRP A 60 -3.96 3.08 19.93
N ASP A 61 -4.12 3.69 21.11
CA ASP A 61 -5.31 3.55 21.94
C ASP A 61 -6.27 4.74 21.81
N GLY A 62 -5.77 5.88 21.35
CA GLY A 62 -6.53 7.12 21.17
C GLY A 62 -7.45 7.11 19.95
N LYS A 63 -8.28 6.08 19.75
CA LYS A 63 -9.09 5.87 18.53
C LYS A 63 -10.03 7.00 18.15
N TYR A 64 -10.41 7.87 19.09
CA TYR A 64 -11.31 9.01 18.87
C TYR A 64 -10.76 10.32 19.43
N ASP A 65 -9.46 10.36 19.72
CA ASP A 65 -8.80 11.57 20.21
C ASP A 65 -8.74 12.63 19.11
N THR A 66 -9.62 13.61 19.11
CA THR A 66 -9.64 14.69 18.11
C THR A 66 -8.60 15.77 18.37
N THR A 67 -7.91 15.71 19.51
CA THR A 67 -6.94 16.73 19.94
C THR A 67 -5.51 16.36 19.55
N HIS A 68 -5.28 15.13 19.09
CA HIS A 68 -3.96 14.69 18.66
C HIS A 68 -3.69 15.18 17.24
N VAL A 69 -3.24 16.42 17.07
CA VAL A 69 -3.05 17.09 15.78
C VAL A 69 -1.63 17.61 15.62
N GLY A 70 -1.20 17.88 14.38
CA GLY A 70 0.13 18.36 14.04
C GLY A 70 0.85 17.42 13.08
N GLU A 71 2.18 17.52 13.04
CA GLU A 71 3.03 16.69 12.20
C GLU A 71 3.96 15.84 13.05
N ILE A 72 4.29 14.65 12.53
CA ILE A 72 5.28 13.74 13.10
C ILE A 72 6.29 13.35 12.02
N GLU A 73 7.55 13.27 12.41
CA GLU A 73 8.61 12.70 11.58
C GLU A 73 8.69 11.20 11.84
N LEU A 74 8.53 10.42 10.77
CA LEU A 74 8.72 8.98 10.78
C LEU A 74 10.00 8.70 9.98
N PRO A 75 10.94 7.88 10.50
CA PRO A 75 12.13 7.55 9.74
C PRO A 75 11.78 6.80 8.46
N GLU A 76 12.62 6.93 7.44
CA GLU A 76 12.50 6.11 6.24
C GLU A 76 12.82 4.66 6.57
N SER A 77 12.02 3.73 6.05
CA SER A 77 12.29 2.30 6.21
C SER A 77 13.55 1.92 5.45
N THR A 78 14.42 1.16 6.13
CA THR A 78 15.63 0.58 5.53
C THR A 78 15.30 -0.60 4.62
N GLU A 79 16.28 -1.07 3.86
CA GLU A 79 16.11 -2.29 3.05
C GLU A 79 15.79 -3.52 3.91
N ASP A 80 16.44 -3.65 5.07
CA ASP A 80 16.18 -4.74 6.02
C ASP A 80 14.77 -4.65 6.62
N ASP A 81 14.28 -3.44 6.93
CA ASP A 81 12.91 -3.23 7.40
C ASP A 81 11.90 -3.69 6.36
N ARG A 82 12.08 -3.27 5.11
CA ARG A 82 11.19 -3.62 4.00
C ARG A 82 11.19 -5.12 3.74
N LYS A 83 12.37 -5.75 3.80
CA LYS A 83 12.50 -7.21 3.71
C LYS A 83 11.74 -7.90 4.85
N ALA A 84 11.88 -7.43 6.09
CA ALA A 84 11.16 -8.00 7.23
C ALA A 84 9.63 -7.83 7.09
N MET A 85 9.16 -6.68 6.63
CA MET A 85 7.73 -6.45 6.32
C MET A 85 7.24 -7.41 5.23
N PHE A 86 8.04 -7.63 4.19
CA PHE A 86 7.68 -8.55 3.11
C PHE A 86 7.59 -10.01 3.57
N GLU A 87 8.52 -10.48 4.40
CA GLU A 87 8.45 -11.83 4.99
C GLU A 87 7.20 -12.00 5.86
N ARG A 88 6.86 -11.01 6.71
CA ARG A 88 5.63 -11.04 7.50
C ARG A 88 4.39 -11.07 6.60
N TYR A 89 4.37 -10.27 5.53
CA TYR A 89 3.25 -10.24 4.58
C TYR A 89 3.00 -11.61 3.93
N LYS A 90 4.06 -12.29 3.49
CA LYS A 90 3.98 -13.64 2.89
C LYS A 90 3.44 -14.68 3.87
N ALA A 91 3.80 -14.58 5.14
CA ALA A 91 3.33 -15.50 6.19
C ALA A 91 1.84 -15.31 6.56
N LEU A 92 1.23 -14.17 6.22
CA LEU A 92 -0.18 -13.91 6.50
C LEU A 92 -1.09 -14.68 5.53
N PRO A 93 -2.22 -15.24 6.02
CA PRO A 93 -3.14 -15.99 5.18
C PRO A 93 -3.68 -15.12 4.05
N ASN A 94 -3.68 -15.64 2.82
CA ASN A 94 -4.16 -14.91 1.66
C ASN A 94 -5.70 -15.10 1.51
N PRO A 95 -6.51 -14.04 1.65
CA PRO A 95 -7.97 -14.15 1.58
C PRO A 95 -8.51 -14.54 0.19
N LEU A 96 -7.66 -14.54 -0.83
CA LEU A 96 -7.99 -14.95 -2.21
C LEU A 96 -7.44 -16.34 -2.56
N GLU A 97 -6.70 -16.99 -1.67
CA GLU A 97 -6.22 -18.35 -1.89
C GLU A 97 -7.39 -19.31 -2.08
N GLY A 98 -7.33 -20.11 -3.13
CA GLY A 98 -8.40 -21.05 -3.50
C GLY A 98 -9.67 -20.42 -4.08
N LYS A 99 -9.69 -19.10 -4.34
CA LYS A 99 -10.81 -18.44 -5.04
C LYS A 99 -10.49 -18.24 -6.52
N ASN A 100 -11.50 -18.43 -7.37
CA ASN A 100 -11.41 -18.09 -8.79
C ASN A 100 -11.49 -16.56 -8.94
N VAL A 101 -10.34 -15.91 -9.01
CA VAL A 101 -10.22 -14.46 -9.25
C VAL A 101 -9.74 -14.22 -10.69
N ILE A 102 -10.45 -13.33 -11.40
CA ILE A 102 -10.03 -12.84 -12.71
C ILE A 102 -9.03 -11.71 -12.49
N VAL A 103 -7.78 -11.90 -12.91
CA VAL A 103 -6.77 -10.83 -12.92
C VAL A 103 -7.01 -9.98 -14.17
N ALA A 104 -7.56 -8.78 -14.00
CA ALA A 104 -7.62 -7.81 -15.09
C ALA A 104 -6.23 -7.19 -15.26
N VAL A 105 -5.46 -7.70 -16.22
CA VAL A 105 -4.25 -7.03 -16.70
C VAL A 105 -4.71 -5.89 -17.59
N VAL A 106 -4.53 -4.64 -17.13
CA VAL A 106 -4.67 -3.48 -18.00
C VAL A 106 -3.50 -3.56 -18.98
N GLY A 107 -3.81 -3.88 -20.24
CA GLY A 107 -2.82 -3.89 -21.31
C GLY A 107 -2.21 -2.50 -21.45
N ASP A 108 -0.89 -2.44 -21.40
CA ASP A 108 -0.12 -1.27 -21.78
C ASP A 108 -0.33 -1.10 -23.30
N GLU A 109 -1.17 -0.14 -23.69
CA GLU A 109 -1.38 0.21 -25.09
C GLU A 109 -0.15 0.98 -25.58
N THR A 110 0.96 0.27 -25.78
CA THR A 110 2.08 0.79 -26.56
C THR A 110 1.64 0.84 -28.01
N GLY A 111 1.19 2.02 -28.45
CA GLY A 111 1.02 2.34 -29.85
C GLY A 111 2.36 2.24 -30.58
N GLU A 112 2.55 1.17 -31.33
CA GLU A 112 3.51 1.09 -32.43
C GLU A 112 2.73 0.87 -33.72
N ASP A 113 2.48 1.99 -34.41
CA ASP A 113 2.13 2.03 -35.82
C ASP A 113 3.36 1.62 -36.63
N ASN A 114 3.33 0.41 -37.21
CA ASN A 114 4.36 -0.09 -38.12
C ASN A 114 3.70 -0.85 -39.27
N GLY A 115 3.40 -0.12 -40.35
CA GLY A 115 3.89 -0.48 -41.68
C GLY A 115 3.09 -1.48 -42.53
N GLU A 116 2.75 -0.98 -43.73
CA GLU A 116 2.82 -1.69 -45.01
C GLU A 116 1.65 -2.61 -45.40
N THR A 117 0.61 -2.00 -45.99
CA THR A 117 -0.34 -2.72 -46.85
C THR A 117 0.26 -2.88 -48.25
N ASP A 118 0.94 -4.00 -48.47
CA ASP A 118 1.25 -4.51 -49.80
C ASP A 118 -0.07 -4.96 -50.47
N LEU A 119 -0.53 -4.20 -51.46
CA LEU A 119 -1.68 -4.56 -52.30
C LEU A 119 -1.21 -5.48 -53.42
N PRO A 120 -1.69 -6.74 -53.53
CA PRO A 120 -1.42 -7.52 -54.72
C PRO A 120 -2.27 -6.97 -55.89
N THR A 121 -1.59 -6.42 -56.90
CA THR A 121 -2.15 -6.25 -58.24
C THR A 121 -2.27 -7.61 -58.94
N SER A 122 -3.45 -7.93 -59.44
CA SER A 122 -3.70 -9.01 -60.40
C SER A 122 -5.10 -8.86 -61.00
N PRO A 123 -5.34 -9.38 -62.21
CA PRO A 123 -4.56 -9.30 -63.45
C PRO A 123 -5.16 -8.35 -64.49
#